data_AF-A0A3N6P231-F1
#
_entry.id   AF-A0A3N6P231-F1
#
_cell.length_a   1.000
_cell.length_b   1.000
_cell.length_c   1.000
_cell.angle_alpha   90.00
_cell.angle_beta   90.00
_cell.angle_gamma   90.00
#
_symmetry.space_group_name_H-M   'P 1'
#
loop_
_entity.id
_entity.type
_entity.pdbx_description
1 polymer ?
#
loop_
_entity_poly.entity_id
_entity_poly.type
_entity_poly.pdbx_seq_one_letter_code
_entity_poly.pdbx_strand_id
1 'polypeptide(L)'
;MSRTTNLATEPLPPIFLRSSNLSRTVAPGANKLRTSLLPLLQDEKPGVRSSATQVLGNLGNDSEPVVQALLPLLQDEDSLVRYSAAEALVKLGNGSEPVVQVLLALLLDEDLWVRDSAAEALKKLGINSKLEK
;
A
#
# COMPACT_ATOMS: atom_id res chain seq x y z
N MET A 1 -60.29 50.89 -2.45
CA MET A 1 -59.49 50.05 -3.37
C MET A 1 -58.50 49.26 -2.55
N SER A 2 -58.67 47.94 -2.57
CA SER A 2 -57.95 46.95 -1.78
C SER A 2 -56.48 46.84 -2.19
N ARG A 3 -55.58 46.61 -1.22
CA ARG A 3 -54.73 45.40 -1.19
C ARG A 3 -53.87 45.35 0.07
N THR A 4 -54.19 44.34 0.88
CA THR A 4 -53.32 43.60 1.79
C THR A 4 -52.05 43.12 1.09
N THR A 5 -50.89 43.21 1.73
CA THR A 5 -49.80 42.22 1.53
C THR A 5 -49.01 42.03 2.83
N ASN A 6 -49.46 41.02 3.56
CA ASN A 6 -48.71 40.05 4.37
C ASN A 6 -47.25 40.32 4.74
N LEU A 7 -47.07 40.25 6.06
CA LEU A 7 -45.95 39.63 6.76
C LEU A 7 -45.50 38.34 6.06
N ALA A 8 -44.27 38.30 5.56
CA ALA A 8 -43.59 37.07 5.18
C ALA A 8 -42.20 37.10 5.81
N THR A 9 -42.12 36.52 7.00
CA THR A 9 -40.86 36.11 7.63
C THR A 9 -40.23 35.07 6.71
N GLU A 10 -39.22 35.45 5.94
CA GLU A 10 -38.47 34.47 5.15
C GLU A 10 -37.73 33.53 6.12
N PRO A 11 -37.89 32.20 5.97
CA PRO A 11 -37.16 31.25 6.79
C PRO A 11 -35.68 31.27 6.42
N LEU A 12 -34.82 31.37 7.45
CA LEU A 12 -33.36 31.28 7.31
C LEU A 12 -32.97 30.06 6.47
N PRO A 13 -31.97 30.17 5.58
CA PRO A 13 -31.54 29.04 4.75
C PRO A 13 -30.98 27.92 5.64
N PRO A 14 -31.27 26.64 5.33
CA PRO A 14 -30.74 25.52 6.08
C PRO A 14 -29.22 25.46 5.96
N ILE A 15 -28.54 25.39 7.10
CA ILE A 15 -27.10 25.15 7.19
C ILE A 15 -26.83 23.79 6.52
N PHE A 16 -26.24 23.82 5.33
CA PHE A 16 -25.79 22.62 4.63
C PHE A 16 -24.49 22.13 5.29
N LEU A 17 -24.61 21.49 6.47
CA LEU A 17 -23.57 20.60 6.98
C LEU A 17 -23.54 19.37 6.08
N ARG A 18 -22.88 19.47 4.91
CA ARG A 18 -22.50 18.29 4.15
C ARG A 18 -21.38 17.61 4.92
N SER A 19 -21.81 16.64 5.71
CA SER A 19 -21.02 15.70 6.46
C SER A 19 -19.83 15.18 5.64
N SER A 20 -18.64 15.43 6.18
CA SER A 20 -17.59 14.41 6.35
C SER A 20 -17.38 13.46 5.17
N ASN A 21 -16.73 13.93 4.12
CA ASN A 21 -15.67 13.12 3.54
C ASN A 21 -14.39 13.51 4.29
N LEU A 22 -14.09 12.73 5.32
CA LEU A 22 -12.70 12.54 5.76
C LEU A 22 -11.93 12.02 4.55
N SER A 23 -11.51 12.92 3.66
CA SER A 23 -10.29 12.71 2.90
C SER A 23 -9.23 12.60 3.96
N ARG A 24 -8.95 11.36 4.37
CA ARG A 24 -7.76 10.95 5.11
C ARG A 24 -6.63 11.79 4.54
N THR A 25 -6.25 12.83 5.26
CA THR A 25 -5.26 13.81 4.83
C THR A 25 -3.94 13.07 4.86
N VAL A 26 -3.64 12.35 3.78
CA VAL A 26 -2.32 11.78 3.56
C VAL A 26 -1.41 12.99 3.53
N ALA A 27 -0.54 13.12 4.53
CA ALA A 27 0.31 14.29 4.68
C ALA A 27 0.97 14.61 3.32
N PRO A 28 0.91 15.85 2.82
CA PRO A 28 1.36 16.18 1.47
C PRO A 28 2.83 15.77 1.19
N GLY A 29 3.65 15.67 2.24
CA GLY A 29 5.00 15.11 2.16
C GLY A 29 5.06 13.63 1.79
N ALA A 30 4.22 12.78 2.40
CA ALA A 30 4.21 11.34 2.13
C ALA A 30 3.81 11.03 0.68
N ASN A 31 2.89 11.81 0.10
CA ASN A 31 2.45 11.61 -1.28
C ASN A 31 3.54 12.01 -2.30
N LYS A 32 4.27 13.09 -2.03
CA LYS A 32 5.41 13.53 -2.86
C LYS A 32 6.60 12.56 -2.78
N LEU A 33 6.85 11.99 -1.61
CA LEU A 33 7.88 10.97 -1.43
C LEU A 33 7.56 9.71 -2.24
N ARG A 34 6.30 9.25 -2.23
CA ARG A 34 5.87 8.07 -3.01
C ARG A 34 6.11 8.23 -4.50
N THR A 35 5.69 9.35 -5.08
CA THR A 35 5.86 9.59 -6.53
C THR A 35 7.33 9.70 -6.93
N SER A 36 8.20 10.14 -6.02
CA SER A 36 9.64 10.26 -6.25
C SER A 36 10.39 8.93 -6.11
N LEU A 37 9.84 7.97 -5.34
CA LEU A 37 10.45 6.65 -5.10
C LEU A 37 10.07 5.61 -6.17
N LEU A 38 8.90 5.73 -6.80
CA LEU A 38 8.45 4.79 -7.83
C LEU A 38 9.45 4.62 -8.99
N PRO A 39 10.06 5.68 -9.55
CA PRO A 39 11.05 5.52 -10.61
C PRO A 39 12.32 4.77 -10.15
N LEU A 40 12.67 4.87 -8.87
CA LEU A 40 13.89 4.25 -8.32
C LEU A 40 13.78 2.73 -8.21
N LEU A 41 12.57 2.19 -8.33
CA LEU A 41 12.36 0.73 -8.40
C LEU A 41 12.89 0.14 -9.70
N GLN A 42 13.17 0.96 -10.72
CA GLN A 42 13.72 0.53 -12.01
C GLN A 42 15.18 0.99 -12.19
N ASP A 43 15.85 1.43 -11.12
CA ASP A 43 17.24 1.86 -11.19
C ASP A 43 18.16 0.69 -11.54
N GLU A 44 19.23 0.96 -12.28
CA GLU A 44 20.21 -0.07 -12.68
C GLU A 44 20.91 -0.69 -11.46
N LYS A 45 21.05 0.07 -10.37
CA LYS A 45 21.74 -0.40 -9.16
C LYS A 45 20.77 -1.16 -8.24
N PRO A 46 21.02 -2.44 -7.93
CA PRO A 46 20.18 -3.21 -7.02
C PRO A 46 20.06 -2.57 -5.63
N GLY A 47 21.12 -1.92 -5.15
CA GLY A 47 21.12 -1.17 -3.88
C GLY A 47 20.13 0.00 -3.86
N VAL A 48 19.90 0.65 -5.00
CA VAL A 48 18.90 1.73 -5.12
C VAL A 48 17.49 1.14 -5.14
N ARG A 49 17.28 0.07 -5.92
CA ARG A 49 15.99 -0.64 -6.01
C ARG A 49 15.53 -1.18 -4.64
N SER A 50 16.42 -1.87 -3.93
CA SER A 50 16.15 -2.42 -2.59
C SER A 50 15.87 -1.32 -1.56
N SER A 51 16.66 -0.24 -1.55
CA SER A 51 16.44 0.90 -0.66
C SER A 51 15.10 1.57 -0.92
N ALA A 52 14.76 1.85 -2.18
CA ALA A 52 13.49 2.46 -2.55
C ALA A 52 12.30 1.58 -2.12
N THR A 53 12.41 0.28 -2.36
CA THR A 53 11.44 -0.73 -1.94
C THR A 53 11.22 -0.72 -0.42
N GLN A 54 12.31 -0.73 0.36
CA GLN A 54 12.24 -0.75 1.81
C GLN A 54 11.57 0.52 2.36
N VAL A 55 11.89 1.69 1.78
CA VAL A 55 11.25 2.95 2.16
C VAL A 55 9.76 2.94 1.84
N LEU A 56 9.36 2.41 0.69
CA LEU A 56 7.93 2.28 0.32
C LEU A 56 7.17 1.36 1.29
N GLY A 57 7.76 0.22 1.66
CA GLY A 57 7.18 -0.68 2.66
C GLY A 57 7.05 -0.02 4.03
N ASN A 58 8.09 0.66 4.50
CA ASN A 58 8.09 1.37 5.79
C ASN A 58 7.12 2.55 5.83
N LEU A 59 6.78 3.14 4.69
CA LEU A 59 5.78 4.20 4.61
C LEU A 59 4.36 3.67 4.89
N GLY A 60 4.14 2.34 4.84
CA GLY A 60 2.89 1.71 5.24
C GLY A 60 1.71 2.08 4.34
N ASN A 61 1.98 2.38 3.06
CA ASN A 61 0.95 2.76 2.09
C ASN A 61 0.64 1.61 1.14
N ASP A 62 -0.42 0.88 1.45
CA ASP A 62 -0.93 -0.29 0.73
C ASP A 62 -1.71 0.04 -0.55
N SER A 63 -1.64 1.28 -1.04
CA SER A 63 -2.36 1.65 -2.25
C SER A 63 -1.96 0.80 -3.45
N GLU A 64 -2.94 0.53 -4.32
CA GLU A 64 -2.79 -0.27 -5.53
C GLU A 64 -1.53 0.07 -6.37
N PRO A 65 -1.19 1.35 -6.64
CA PRO A 65 -0.01 1.66 -7.46
C PRO A 65 1.32 1.24 -6.82
N VAL A 66 1.39 1.25 -5.49
CA VAL A 66 2.60 0.83 -4.77
C VAL A 66 2.72 -0.69 -4.82
N VAL A 67 1.63 -1.41 -4.55
CA VAL A 67 1.61 -2.88 -4.61
C VAL A 67 1.98 -3.35 -6.02
N GLN A 68 1.36 -2.78 -7.06
CA GLN A 68 1.65 -3.11 -8.45
C GLN A 68 3.10 -2.82 -8.86
N ALA A 69 3.71 -1.77 -8.31
CA ALA A 69 5.11 -1.45 -8.58
C ALA A 69 6.11 -2.35 -7.84
N LEU A 70 5.71 -2.93 -6.70
CA LEU A 70 6.54 -3.86 -5.94
C LEU A 70 6.49 -5.30 -6.47
N LEU A 71 5.41 -5.70 -7.15
CA LEU A 71 5.24 -7.05 -7.68
C LEU A 71 6.38 -7.52 -8.61
N PRO A 72 6.85 -6.73 -9.59
CA PRO A 72 7.94 -7.15 -10.47
C PRO A 72 9.26 -7.41 -9.75
N LEU A 73 9.52 -6.71 -8.64
CA LEU A 73 10.76 -6.80 -7.87
C LEU A 73 10.92 -8.13 -7.13
N LEU A 74 9.84 -8.90 -7.01
CA LEU A 74 9.86 -10.25 -6.44
C LEU A 74 10.52 -11.27 -7.39
N GLN A 75 10.71 -10.90 -8.65
CA GLN A 75 11.44 -11.67 -9.67
C GLN A 75 12.73 -10.96 -10.09
N ASP A 76 13.22 -10.02 -9.29
CA ASP A 76 14.46 -9.31 -9.55
C ASP A 76 15.65 -10.27 -9.56
N GLU A 77 16.64 -9.99 -10.40
CA GLU A 77 17.89 -10.77 -10.49
C GLU A 77 18.67 -10.77 -9.16
N ASP A 78 18.55 -9.69 -8.39
CA ASP A 78 19.24 -9.51 -7.13
C ASP A 78 18.40 -10.01 -5.95
N SER A 79 18.96 -10.91 -5.14
CA SER A 79 18.23 -11.53 -4.04
C SER A 79 17.90 -10.56 -2.90
N LEU A 80 18.69 -9.49 -2.70
CA LEU A 80 18.36 -8.45 -1.72
C LEU A 80 17.16 -7.63 -2.16
N VAL A 81 17.02 -7.38 -3.47
CA VAL A 81 15.84 -6.71 -4.02
C VAL A 81 14.61 -7.59 -3.85
N ARG A 82 14.68 -8.90 -4.19
CA ARG A 82 13.59 -9.84 -3.96
C ARG A 82 13.17 -9.90 -2.50
N TYR A 83 14.15 -10.03 -1.59
CA TYR A 83 13.93 -10.00 -0.14
C TYR A 83 13.22 -8.70 0.29
N SER A 84 13.71 -7.55 -0.16
CA SER A 84 13.16 -6.24 0.22
C SER A 84 11.72 -6.09 -0.26
N ALA A 85 11.41 -6.57 -1.48
CA ALA A 85 10.06 -6.53 -2.03
C ALA A 85 9.08 -7.38 -1.23
N ALA A 86 9.49 -8.59 -0.86
CA ALA A 86 8.70 -9.47 0.00
C ALA A 86 8.43 -8.83 1.37
N GLU A 87 9.49 -8.30 2.01
CA GLU A 87 9.37 -7.62 3.30
C GLU A 87 8.46 -6.38 3.22
N ALA A 88 8.60 -5.59 2.16
CA ALA A 88 7.78 -4.40 1.95
C ALA A 88 6.30 -4.74 1.82
N LEU A 89 5.94 -5.73 0.99
CA LEU A 89 4.54 -6.16 0.83
C LEU A 89 3.90 -6.65 2.14
N VAL A 90 4.68 -7.30 3.00
CA VAL A 90 4.23 -7.74 4.33
C VAL A 90 4.03 -6.57 5.27
N LYS A 91 4.96 -5.60 5.26
CA LYS A 91 4.86 -4.37 6.06
C LYS A 91 3.66 -3.52 5.66
N LEU A 92 3.28 -3.55 4.38
CA LEU A 92 2.04 -2.95 3.92
C LEU A 92 0.79 -3.66 4.48
N GLY A 93 0.93 -4.83 5.11
CA GLY A 93 -0.18 -5.56 5.73
C GLY A 93 -1.21 -6.08 4.74
N ASN A 94 -0.87 -6.08 3.45
CA ASN A 94 -1.80 -6.44 2.39
C ASN A 94 -1.85 -7.97 2.26
N GLY A 95 -2.71 -8.61 3.05
CA GLY A 95 -3.01 -10.05 2.95
C GLY A 95 -3.88 -10.42 1.73
N SER A 96 -3.84 -9.62 0.65
CA SER A 96 -4.59 -9.93 -0.57
C SER A 96 -4.05 -11.20 -1.23
N GLU A 97 -4.94 -11.93 -1.91
CA GLU A 97 -4.62 -13.17 -2.62
C GLU A 97 -3.34 -13.06 -3.49
N PRO A 98 -3.10 -11.98 -4.26
CA PRO A 98 -1.86 -11.85 -5.04
C PRO A 98 -0.60 -11.83 -4.18
N VAL A 99 -0.61 -11.14 -3.02
CA VAL A 99 0.54 -11.06 -2.13
C VAL A 99 0.82 -12.44 -1.51
N VAL A 100 -0.22 -13.16 -1.11
CA VAL A 100 -0.11 -14.51 -0.56
C VAL A 100 0.48 -15.48 -1.57
N GLN A 101 -0.02 -15.47 -2.80
CA GLN A 101 0.48 -16.34 -3.87
C GLN A 101 1.96 -16.08 -4.17
N VAL A 102 2.39 -14.82 -4.15
CA VAL A 102 3.80 -14.51 -4.36
C VAL A 102 4.67 -14.95 -3.18
N LEU A 103 4.23 -14.72 -1.93
CA LEU A 103 4.96 -15.20 -0.76
C LEU A 103 5.09 -16.74 -0.77
N LEU A 104 4.06 -17.46 -1.22
CA LEU A 104 4.14 -18.92 -1.40
C LEU A 104 5.16 -19.31 -2.48
N ALA A 105 5.24 -18.56 -3.57
CA ALA A 105 6.25 -18.81 -4.61
C ALA A 105 7.68 -18.58 -4.08
N LEU A 106 7.89 -17.56 -3.25
CA LEU A 106 9.20 -17.25 -2.66
C LEU A 106 9.70 -18.28 -1.63
N LEU A 107 8.83 -19.18 -1.13
CA LEU A 107 9.28 -20.33 -0.33
C LEU A 107 10.19 -21.29 -1.12
N LEU A 108 10.12 -21.22 -2.45
CA LEU A 108 10.91 -22.00 -3.41
C LEU A 108 12.05 -21.18 -4.06
N ASP A 109 12.33 -19.97 -3.57
CA ASP A 109 13.42 -19.14 -4.07
C ASP A 109 14.78 -19.86 -3.91
N GLU A 110 15.75 -19.53 -4.76
CA GLU A 110 17.11 -20.08 -4.66
C GLU A 110 17.87 -19.57 -3.42
N ASP A 111 17.56 -18.35 -2.98
CA ASP A 111 18.23 -17.69 -1.87
C ASP A 111 17.55 -18.04 -0.54
N LEU A 112 18.34 -18.55 0.41
CA LEU A 112 17.86 -18.95 1.73
C LEU A 112 17.22 -17.80 2.51
N TRP A 113 17.75 -16.58 2.39
CA TRP A 113 17.24 -15.42 3.12
C TRP A 113 15.89 -14.98 2.57
N VAL A 114 15.69 -15.09 1.26
CA VAL A 114 14.40 -14.82 0.62
C VAL A 114 13.35 -15.83 1.08
N ARG A 115 13.71 -17.12 1.15
CA ARG A 115 12.82 -18.18 1.64
C ARG A 115 12.43 -17.98 3.10
N ASP A 116 13.38 -17.68 3.97
CA ASP A 116 13.13 -17.45 5.39
C ASP A 116 12.23 -16.23 5.60
N SER A 117 12.47 -15.15 4.85
CA SER A 117 11.62 -13.96 4.84
C SER A 117 10.19 -14.29 4.42
N ALA A 118 10.01 -15.06 3.36
CA ALA A 118 8.70 -15.49 2.89
C ALA A 118 7.96 -16.38 3.89
N ALA A 119 8.66 -17.26 4.60
CA ALA A 119 8.07 -18.09 5.66
C ALA A 119 7.61 -17.24 6.86
N GLU A 120 8.44 -16.28 7.29
CA GLU A 120 8.09 -15.37 8.38
C GLU A 120 6.92 -14.45 7.99
N ALA A 121 6.92 -13.98 6.75
CA ALA A 121 5.86 -13.18 6.13
C ALA A 121 4.49 -13.89 6.18
N LEU A 122 4.42 -15.11 5.68
CA LEU A 122 3.18 -15.91 5.69
C LEU A 122 2.68 -16.15 7.11
N LYS A 123 3.59 -16.45 8.05
CA LYS A 123 3.26 -16.57 9.48
C LYS A 123 2.68 -15.27 10.05
N LYS A 124 3.26 -14.11 9.72
CA LYS A 124 2.76 -12.79 10.18
C LYS A 124 1.39 -12.46 9.62
N LEU A 125 1.09 -12.87 8.38
CA LEU A 125 -0.24 -12.71 7.77
C LEU A 125 -1.29 -13.67 8.35
N GLY A 126 -0.92 -14.53 9.30
CA GLY A 126 -1.83 -15.55 9.84
C GLY A 126 -2.15 -16.65 8.84
N ILE A 127 -1.45 -16.67 7.71
CA ILE A 127 -1.47 -17.78 6.75
C ILE A 127 -0.50 -18.81 7.29
N ASN A 128 -0.98 -19.46 8.35
CA ASN A 128 -0.49 -20.76 8.71
C ASN A 128 -0.80 -21.61 7.49
N SER A 129 0.24 -22.02 6.75
CA SER A 129 0.13 -23.16 5.86
C SER A 129 -0.39 -24.30 6.72
N LYS A 130 -1.72 -24.45 6.77
CA LYS A 130 -2.39 -25.66 7.18
C LYS A 130 -2.04 -26.66 6.08
N LEU A 131 -0.80 -27.14 6.13
CA LEU A 131 -0.45 -28.48 5.71
C LEU A 131 -1.13 -29.39 6.74
N GLU A 132 -2.47 -29.43 6.69
CA GLU A 132 -3.21 -30.47 7.38
C GLU A 132 -2.82 -31.77 6.71
N LYS A 133 -2.17 -32.63 7.49
CA LYS A 133 -2.03 -34.05 7.21
C LYS A 133 -3.39 -34.73 7.22
#